data_AF-A0A0G1WPJ4-F1
#
_entry.id   AF-A0A0G1WPJ4-F1
#
_cell.length_a   1.000
_cell.length_b   1.000
_cell.length_c   1.000
_cell.angle_alpha   90.00
_cell.angle_beta   90.00
_cell.angle_gamma   90.00
#
_symmetry.space_group_name_H-M   'P 1'
#
loop_
_entity.id
_entity.type
_entity.pdbx_description
1 polymer ?
#
loop_
_entity_poly.entity_id
_entity_poly.type
_entity_poly.pdbx_seq_one_letter_code
_entity_poly.pdbx_strand_id
1 'polypeptide(L)'
;MENSDSRFVKKLLACQIAVGYQPLQDEPSPAFASPSVRFTISPDPFADPVETAKQVSVMFAETSVCLYIPGTAFDKHGTRHGRGSGWYDRFLASVPSRWMRVGLCFENSFSHTPLNRETWDQPVDWICVQKKDGMDYYETKACSL
;
A
#
# COMPACT_ATOMS: atom_id res chain seq x y z
N MET A 1 -8.02 24.72 -7.04
CA MET A 1 -8.40 23.45 -6.38
C MET A 1 -7.48 22.39 -6.94
N GLU A 2 -6.59 21.82 -6.12
CA GLU A 2 -5.71 20.71 -6.50
C GLU A 2 -6.57 19.43 -6.57
N ASN A 3 -6.51 18.67 -7.67
CA ASN A 3 -7.28 17.42 -7.81
C ASN A 3 -6.58 16.24 -7.10
N SER A 4 -7.26 15.10 -6.92
CA SER A 4 -6.70 13.95 -6.19
C SER A 4 -5.36 13.48 -6.78
N ASP A 5 -5.28 13.41 -8.11
CA ASP A 5 -4.12 12.96 -8.86
C ASP A 5 -2.88 13.80 -8.58
N SER A 6 -3.00 15.12 -8.63
CA SER A 6 -1.87 16.04 -8.36
C SER A 6 -1.35 15.92 -6.92
N ARG A 7 -2.24 15.72 -5.94
CA ARG A 7 -1.85 15.49 -4.54
C ARG A 7 -1.13 14.16 -4.35
N PHE A 8 -1.66 13.08 -4.93
CA PHE A 8 -1.02 11.77 -4.91
C PHE A 8 0.37 11.82 -5.51
N VAL A 9 0.50 12.35 -6.73
CA VAL A 9 1.79 12.44 -7.44
C VAL A 9 2.79 13.26 -6.62
N LYS A 10 2.38 14.40 -6.06
CA LYS A 10 3.25 15.22 -5.21
C LYS A 10 3.74 14.47 -3.97
N LYS A 11 2.87 13.71 -3.30
CA LYS A 11 3.23 12.88 -2.15
C LYS A 11 4.16 11.75 -2.54
N LEU A 12 3.86 11.07 -3.65
CA LEU A 12 4.66 9.98 -4.19
C LEU A 12 6.07 10.45 -4.56
N LEU A 13 6.20 11.60 -5.25
CA LEU A 13 7.48 12.18 -5.63
C LEU A 13 8.29 12.73 -4.44
N ALA A 14 7.66 12.95 -3.29
CA ALA A 14 8.36 13.29 -2.05
C ALA A 14 8.96 12.05 -1.35
N CYS A 15 8.61 10.84 -1.78
CA CYS A 15 9.28 9.61 -1.38
C CYS A 15 10.55 9.42 -2.21
N GLN A 16 11.64 9.03 -1.56
CA GLN A 16 12.92 8.80 -2.22
C GLN A 16 13.00 7.39 -2.82
N ILE A 17 12.34 6.42 -2.19
CA ILE A 17 12.30 5.02 -2.62
C ILE A 17 10.90 4.45 -2.45
N ALA A 18 10.63 3.36 -3.15
CA ALA A 18 9.50 2.48 -2.85
C ALA A 18 9.96 1.12 -2.33
N VAL A 19 9.13 0.53 -1.46
CA VAL A 19 9.10 -0.90 -1.17
C VAL A 19 7.88 -1.47 -1.86
N GLY A 20 8.10 -2.44 -2.74
CA GLY A 20 7.05 -3.13 -3.48
C GLY A 20 6.87 -4.56 -3.01
N TYR A 21 6.04 -5.29 -3.75
CA TYR A 21 5.79 -6.71 -3.59
C TYR A 21 5.88 -7.40 -4.95
N GLN A 22 6.15 -8.69 -4.95
CA GLN A 22 6.00 -9.50 -6.15
C GLN A 22 4.50 -9.85 -6.28
N PRO A 23 3.81 -9.37 -7.34
CA PRO A 23 2.37 -9.51 -7.47
C PRO A 23 1.95 -10.95 -7.72
N LEU A 24 0.79 -11.31 -7.18
CA LEU A 24 0.05 -12.50 -7.59
C LEU A 24 -0.80 -12.22 -8.83
N GLN A 25 -1.45 -13.25 -9.39
CA GLN A 25 -2.15 -13.17 -10.67
C GLN A 25 -3.26 -12.11 -10.72
N ASP A 26 -3.93 -11.90 -9.59
CA ASP A 26 -5.05 -10.99 -9.36
C ASP A 26 -4.62 -9.66 -8.71
N GLU A 27 -3.32 -9.34 -8.73
CA GLU A 27 -2.77 -8.12 -8.16
C GLU A 27 -2.03 -7.29 -9.23
N PRO A 28 -2.19 -5.96 -9.23
CA PRO A 28 -1.43 -5.10 -10.13
C PRO A 28 0.05 -5.10 -9.74
N SER A 29 0.93 -4.82 -10.71
CA SER A 29 2.36 -4.67 -10.45
C SER A 29 2.65 -3.31 -9.81
N PRO A 30 3.53 -3.22 -8.79
CA PRO A 30 3.98 -1.97 -8.19
C PRO A 30 5.02 -1.22 -9.05
N ALA A 31 4.78 -1.14 -10.37
CA ALA A 31 5.71 -0.64 -11.37
C ALA A 31 5.47 0.85 -11.70
N PHE A 32 5.55 1.71 -10.68
CA PHE A 32 5.57 3.16 -10.91
C PHE A 32 6.96 3.61 -11.37
N ALA A 33 7.02 4.62 -12.24
CA ALA A 33 8.28 5.14 -12.76
C ALA A 33 9.15 5.80 -11.67
N SER A 34 8.51 6.42 -10.67
CA SER A 34 9.18 7.06 -9.53
C SER A 34 8.25 7.07 -8.30
N PRO A 35 8.77 6.85 -7.08
CA PRO A 35 10.15 6.45 -6.79
C PRO A 35 10.43 5.00 -7.20
N SER A 36 11.69 4.67 -7.48
CA SER A 36 12.07 3.31 -7.84
C SER A 36 11.87 2.35 -6.68
N VAL A 37 11.35 1.16 -6.98
CA VAL A 37 11.29 0.05 -6.02
C VAL A 37 12.72 -0.41 -5.70
N ARG A 38 13.10 -0.36 -4.42
CA ARG A 38 14.43 -0.77 -3.92
C ARG A 38 14.41 -2.03 -3.06
N PHE A 39 13.23 -2.48 -2.67
CA PHE A 39 13.01 -3.74 -1.98
C PHE A 39 11.68 -4.33 -2.46
N THR A 40 11.67 -5.65 -2.70
CA THR A 40 10.47 -6.38 -3.14
C THR A 40 10.17 -7.47 -2.14
N ILE A 41 8.99 -7.44 -1.55
CA ILE A 41 8.47 -8.49 -0.66
C ILE A 41 8.01 -9.67 -1.53
N SER A 42 8.60 -10.84 -1.32
CA SER A 42 8.18 -12.09 -1.97
C SER A 42 6.89 -12.63 -1.34
N PRO A 43 6.01 -13.31 -2.09
CA PRO A 43 4.79 -13.93 -1.57
C PRO A 43 5.07 -15.25 -0.84
N ASP A 44 6.04 -15.24 0.08
CA ASP A 44 6.36 -16.40 0.91
C ASP A 44 5.46 -16.40 2.16
N PRO A 45 4.52 -17.36 2.31
CA PRO A 45 3.65 -17.43 3.47
C PRO A 45 4.39 -17.76 4.78
N PHE A 46 5.62 -18.25 4.71
CA PHE A 46 6.45 -18.59 5.86
C PHE A 46 7.40 -17.47 6.28
N ALA A 47 7.55 -16.42 5.46
CA ALA A 47 8.34 -15.26 5.82
C ALA A 47 7.73 -14.53 7.02
N ASP A 48 8.55 -14.18 8.01
CA ASP A 48 8.09 -13.43 9.17
C ASP A 48 7.84 -11.95 8.78
N PRO A 49 6.60 -11.44 8.88
CA PRO A 49 6.28 -10.05 8.55
C PRO A 49 6.99 -9.04 9.45
N VAL A 50 7.22 -9.37 10.72
CA VAL A 50 7.86 -8.46 11.69
C VAL A 50 9.36 -8.39 11.42
N GLU A 51 10.01 -9.51 11.13
CA GLU A 51 11.43 -9.50 10.76
C GLU A 51 11.64 -8.79 9.41
N THR A 52 10.74 -9.02 8.44
CA THR A 52 10.75 -8.28 7.17
C THR A 52 10.60 -6.78 7.40
N ALA A 53 9.65 -6.37 8.24
CA ALA A 53 9.43 -4.96 8.61
C ALA A 53 10.68 -4.35 9.26
N LYS A 54 11.32 -5.06 10.19
CA LYS A 54 12.55 -4.63 10.85
C LYS A 54 13.69 -4.48 9.84
N GLN A 55 13.88 -5.46 8.95
CA GLN A 55 14.90 -5.41 7.92
C GLN A 55 14.76 -4.17 7.03
N VAL A 56 13.56 -3.92 6.49
CA VAL A 56 13.36 -2.74 5.62
C VAL A 56 13.46 -1.43 6.40
N SER A 57 13.02 -1.41 7.66
CA SER A 57 13.10 -0.22 8.52
C SER A 57 14.54 0.17 8.82
N VAL A 58 15.41 -0.82 9.09
CA VAL A 58 16.85 -0.58 9.26
C VAL A 58 17.50 -0.14 7.95
N MET A 59 17.15 -0.80 6.84
CA MET A 59 17.69 -0.49 5.51
C MET A 59 17.37 0.95 5.06
N PHE A 60 16.21 1.48 5.46
CA PHE A 60 15.70 2.78 5.01
C PHE A 60 15.39 3.75 6.17
N ALA A 61 16.14 3.65 7.28
CA ALA A 61 15.86 4.35 8.55
C ALA A 61 15.67 5.88 8.40
N GLU A 62 16.48 6.53 7.58
CA GLU A 62 16.46 7.99 7.36
C GLU A 62 15.86 8.40 6.00
N THR A 63 15.17 7.47 5.35
CA THR A 63 14.63 7.68 4.00
C THR A 63 13.13 7.96 4.06
N SER A 64 12.63 8.79 3.14
CA SER A 64 11.20 8.90 2.85
C SER A 64 10.77 7.74 1.96
N VAL A 65 9.86 6.88 2.44
CA VAL A 65 9.49 5.60 1.81
C VAL A 65 8.01 5.58 1.43
N CYS A 66 7.74 5.10 0.22
CA CYS A 66 6.41 4.66 -0.21
C CYS A 66 6.33 3.13 -0.12
N LEU A 67 5.29 2.60 0.53
CA LEU A 67 4.97 1.19 0.56
C LEU A 67 3.84 0.92 -0.42
N TYR A 68 4.03 0.00 -1.36
CA TYR A 68 2.92 -0.57 -2.13
C TYR A 68 2.39 -1.82 -1.44
N ILE A 69 1.07 -1.91 -1.28
CA ILE A 69 0.41 -2.98 -0.52
C ILE A 69 -0.63 -3.69 -1.40
N PRO A 70 -0.56 -5.02 -1.56
CA PRO A 70 -1.56 -5.81 -2.24
C PRO A 70 -2.73 -6.21 -1.34
N GLY A 71 -3.84 -6.58 -1.97
CA GLY A 71 -5.04 -7.07 -1.31
C GLY A 71 -6.04 -7.62 -2.33
N THR A 72 -7.00 -8.40 -1.84
CA THR A 72 -8.08 -8.98 -2.64
C THR A 72 -9.24 -8.01 -2.81
N ALA A 73 -9.43 -7.10 -1.84
CA ALA A 73 -10.41 -6.04 -1.90
C ALA A 73 -9.91 -4.79 -1.17
N PHE A 74 -10.33 -3.62 -1.65
CA PHE A 74 -10.04 -2.32 -1.07
C PHE A 74 -11.27 -1.43 -1.11
N ASP A 75 -11.37 -0.47 -0.19
CA ASP A 75 -12.35 0.61 -0.28
C ASP A 75 -11.71 2.00 -0.30
N LYS A 76 -12.51 3.01 -0.65
CA LYS A 76 -12.11 4.43 -0.62
C LYS A 76 -11.75 4.95 0.79
N HIS A 77 -12.02 4.18 1.84
CA HIS A 77 -11.73 4.54 3.24
C HIS A 77 -10.38 4.00 3.72
N GLY A 78 -9.66 3.28 2.85
CA GLY A 78 -8.34 2.72 3.15
C GLY A 78 -8.41 1.35 3.81
N THR A 79 -9.58 0.73 3.88
CA THR A 79 -9.72 -0.68 4.28
C THR A 79 -9.16 -1.56 3.18
N ARG A 80 -8.50 -2.64 3.58
CA ARG A 80 -7.92 -3.63 2.69
C ARG A 80 -8.18 -5.02 3.25
N HIS A 81 -8.68 -5.92 2.42
CA HIS A 81 -8.73 -7.34 2.73
C HIS A 81 -7.54 -8.05 2.09
N GLY A 82 -6.81 -8.80 2.90
CA GLY A 82 -5.76 -9.71 2.45
C GLY A 82 -6.30 -11.12 2.20
N ARG A 83 -5.40 -12.10 2.11
CA ARG A 83 -5.74 -13.52 1.92
C ARG A 83 -5.95 -14.30 3.22
N GLY A 84 -6.14 -13.62 4.35
CA GLY A 84 -6.51 -14.23 5.63
C GLY A 84 -5.39 -14.57 6.61
N SER A 85 -4.11 -14.42 6.25
CA SER A 85 -2.97 -14.67 7.18
C SER A 85 -2.58 -13.48 8.06
N GLY A 86 -3.17 -12.30 7.82
CA GLY A 86 -2.81 -11.05 8.51
C GLY A 86 -1.34 -10.66 8.35
N TRP A 87 -0.67 -11.11 7.28
CA TRP A 87 0.76 -10.86 7.08
C TRP A 87 1.05 -9.37 6.94
N TYR A 88 0.33 -8.68 6.04
CA TYR A 88 0.51 -7.24 5.82
C TYR A 88 0.07 -6.40 7.01
N ASP A 89 -0.91 -6.83 7.80
CA ASP A 89 -1.32 -6.10 9.01
C ASP A 89 -0.22 -6.12 10.06
N ARG A 90 0.44 -7.28 10.25
CA ARG A 90 1.61 -7.38 11.14
C ARG A 90 2.84 -6.62 10.61
N PHE A 91 3.07 -6.66 9.31
CA PHE A 91 4.14 -5.89 8.66
C PHE A 91 3.92 -4.38 8.84
N LEU A 92 2.72 -3.89 8.50
CA LEU A 92 2.36 -2.46 8.57
C LEU A 92 2.32 -1.92 10.00
N ALA A 93 1.98 -2.76 10.98
CA ALA A 93 2.06 -2.40 12.40
C ALA A 93 3.51 -2.25 12.90
N SER A 94 4.47 -2.85 12.19
CA SER A 94 5.88 -2.93 12.61
C SER A 94 6.82 -1.98 11.86
N VAL A 95 6.40 -1.42 10.73
CA VAL A 95 7.14 -0.39 9.98
C VAL A 95 6.84 1.02 10.51
N PRO A 96 7.72 2.02 10.29
CA PRO A 96 7.46 3.40 10.68
C PRO A 96 6.14 3.93 10.12
N SER A 97 5.28 4.46 11.00
CA SER A 97 3.98 5.05 10.64
C SER A 97 4.09 6.27 9.72
N ARG A 98 5.27 6.91 9.67
CA ARG A 98 5.56 8.04 8.77
C ARG A 98 5.71 7.65 7.30
N TRP A 99 5.84 6.37 6.99
CA TRP A 99 5.97 5.90 5.60
C TRP A 99 4.60 5.92 4.92
N MET A 100 4.57 6.40 3.68
CA MET A 100 3.35 6.51 2.89
C MET A 100 2.88 5.09 2.50
N ARG A 101 1.61 4.78 2.73
CA ARG A 101 1.01 3.47 2.45
C ARG A 101 0.06 3.57 1.27
N VAL A 102 0.32 2.82 0.20
CA VAL A 102 -0.44 2.86 -1.04
C VAL A 102 -0.99 1.46 -1.37
N GLY A 103 -2.29 1.28 -1.22
CA GLY A 103 -2.98 0.09 -1.71
C GLY A 103 -3.05 0.09 -3.23
N LEU A 104 -2.68 -1.02 -3.87
CA LEU A 104 -2.81 -1.20 -5.31
C LEU A 104 -3.84 -2.29 -5.59
N CYS A 105 -4.82 -1.99 -6.44
CA CYS A 105 -5.81 -2.98 -6.84
C CYS A 105 -6.27 -2.78 -8.28
N PHE A 106 -6.87 -3.82 -8.85
CA PHE A 106 -7.67 -3.71 -10.06
C PHE A 106 -9.06 -3.14 -9.73
N GLU A 107 -9.74 -2.60 -10.75
CA GLU A 107 -11.08 -2.03 -10.62
C GLU A 107 -12.11 -3.01 -10.01
N ASN A 108 -12.02 -4.30 -10.32
CA ASN A 108 -12.90 -5.34 -9.76
C ASN A 108 -12.65 -5.65 -8.27
N SER A 109 -11.51 -5.21 -7.73
CA SER A 109 -11.14 -5.34 -6.32
C SER A 109 -11.37 -4.03 -5.55
N PHE A 110 -11.97 -3.01 -6.15
CA PHE A 110 -12.26 -1.75 -5.50
C PHE A 110 -13.74 -1.57 -5.17
N SER A 111 -14.02 -1.06 -3.97
CA SER A 111 -15.37 -0.79 -3.47
C SER A 111 -15.56 0.68 -3.12
N HIS A 112 -16.62 1.29 -3.64
CA HIS A 112 -17.03 2.63 -3.24
C HIS A 112 -17.77 2.65 -1.89
N THR A 113 -18.20 1.49 -1.39
CA THR A 113 -18.82 1.32 -0.08
C THR A 113 -17.81 0.78 0.92
N PRO A 114 -17.92 1.17 2.21
CA PRO A 114 -17.04 0.64 3.24
C PRO A 114 -17.05 -0.90 3.27
N LEU A 115 -15.87 -1.49 3.35
CA LEU A 115 -15.68 -2.89 3.69
C LEU A 115 -15.66 -3.05 5.21
N ASN A 116 -15.93 -4.26 5.68
CA ASN A 116 -15.73 -4.58 7.10
C ASN A 116 -14.25 -4.42 7.45
N ARG A 117 -13.98 -3.72 8.55
CA ARG A 117 -12.62 -3.46 9.04
C ARG A 117 -12.57 -3.74 10.53
N GLU A 118 -11.64 -4.58 10.92
CA GLU A 118 -11.38 -4.88 12.32
C GLU A 118 -10.42 -3.84 12.93
N THR A 119 -10.40 -3.73 14.26
CA THR A 119 -9.57 -2.71 14.94
C THR A 119 -8.07 -2.94 14.81
N TRP A 120 -7.65 -4.15 14.46
CA TRP A 120 -6.24 -4.50 14.23
C TRP A 120 -5.81 -4.37 12.77
N ASP A 121 -6.76 -4.24 11.83
CA ASP A 121 -6.47 -4.11 10.41
C ASP A 121 -5.76 -2.78 10.15
N GLN A 122 -4.63 -2.85 9.45
CA GLN A 122 -3.83 -1.66 9.18
C GLN A 122 -4.33 -0.96 7.92
N PRO A 123 -4.82 0.29 8.02
CA PRO A 123 -5.28 1.01 6.85
C PRO A 123 -4.11 1.52 6.00
N VAL A 124 -4.43 1.86 4.76
CA VAL A 124 -3.54 2.53 3.82
C VAL A 124 -3.94 3.99 3.63
N ASP A 125 -3.01 4.85 3.22
CA ASP A 125 -3.22 6.30 3.06
C ASP A 125 -3.80 6.65 1.69
N TRP A 126 -3.48 5.84 0.68
CA TRP A 126 -3.94 6.00 -0.69
C TRP A 126 -4.36 4.67 -1.30
N ILE A 127 -5.31 4.71 -2.22
CA ILE A 127 -5.65 3.60 -3.10
C ILE A 127 -5.40 4.02 -4.55
N CYS A 128 -4.60 3.24 -5.26
CA CYS A 128 -4.48 3.33 -6.72
C CYS A 128 -5.26 2.19 -7.35
N VAL A 129 -6.25 2.54 -8.16
CA VAL A 129 -7.10 1.58 -8.87
C VAL A 129 -6.64 1.50 -10.31
N GLN A 130 -6.04 0.38 -10.70
CA GLN A 130 -5.66 0.11 -12.08
C GLN A 130 -6.88 -0.25 -12.91
N LYS A 131 -7.08 0.51 -13.99
CA LYS A 131 -8.08 0.31 -15.02
C LYS A 131 -7.42 -0.06 -16.34
N LYS A 132 -8.23 -0.41 -17.33
CA LYS A 132 -7.75 -0.73 -18.69
C LYS A 132 -6.93 0.41 -19.31
N ASP A 133 -7.36 1.66 -19.12
CA ASP A 133 -6.81 2.83 -19.80
C ASP A 133 -6.09 3.81 -18.85
N GLY A 134 -5.81 3.41 -17.61
CA GLY A 134 -5.13 4.29 -16.64
C GLY A 134 -5.22 3.85 -15.19
N MET A 135 -5.06 4.83 -14.29
CA MET A 135 -5.11 4.68 -12.84
C MET A 135 -5.97 5.79 -12.24
N ASP A 136 -6.85 5.43 -11.31
CA ASP A 136 -7.50 6.39 -10.42
C ASP A 136 -6.78 6.43 -9.06
N TYR A 137 -6.81 7.58 -8.39
CA TYR A 137 -6.18 7.77 -7.08
C TYR A 137 -7.19 8.27 -6.03
N TYR A 138 -7.29 7.55 -4.93
CA TYR A 138 -8.16 7.90 -3.79
C TYR A 138 -7.31 8.14 -2.55
N GLU A 139 -7.34 9.37 -2.04
CA GLU A 139 -6.82 9.66 -0.70
C GLU A 139 -7.79 9.10 0.34
N THR A 140 -7.27 8.33 1.29
CA THR A 140 -8.09 7.74 2.33
C THR A 140 -8.17 8.71 3.51
N LYS A 141 -9.30 8.68 4.23
CA LYS A 141 -9.45 9.41 5.50
C LYS A 141 -9.03 8.55 6.69
N ALA A 142 -8.08 7.63 6.49
CA ALA A 142 -7.70 6.65 7.50
C ALA A 142 -7.17 7.29 8.80
N CYS A 143 -6.72 8.54 8.74
CA CYS A 143 -6.36 9.37 9.90
C CYS A 143 -7.48 10.40 10.20
N SER A 144 -8.55 9.99 10.90
CA SER A 144 -9.50 10.88 11.57
C SER A 144 -10.27 10.12 12.66
N LEU A 145 -9.56 9.50 13.60
CA LEU A 145 -10.09 9.14 14.91
C LEU A 145 -9.06 9.53 15.98
#